data_AF-A0A8U0LYR3-F1
#
_entry.id   AF-A0A8U0LYR3-F1
#
_cell.length_a   1.000
_cell.length_b   1.000
_cell.length_c   1.000
_cell.angle_alpha   90.00
_cell.angle_beta   90.00
_cell.angle_gamma   90.00
#
_symmetry.space_group_name_H-M   'P 1'
#
loop_
_entity.id
_entity.type
_entity.pdbx_description
1 polymer ?
#
loop_
_entity_poly.entity_id
_entity_poly.type
_entity_poly.pdbx_seq_one_letter_code
_entity_poly.pdbx_strand_id
1 'polypeptide(L)'
;MYRCLLINRWWQADNPLERYILRTGCLDLAWAGAYSDEALHKLQTDVYDLVFVSLPAPEYVIPEPFLLALRSQPALIATALYPESVFDSYYLRPLSFLEEPFSPGQFEQAINKYLLQVK
;
A
#
# COMPACT_ATOMS: atom_id res chain seq x y z
N MET A 1 1.86 -7.57 -16.64
CA MET A 1 1.05 -6.94 -15.57
C MET A 1 1.83 -7.08 -14.28
N TYR A 2 1.82 -6.06 -13.43
CA TYR A 2 2.56 -6.05 -12.16
C TYR A 2 1.70 -6.64 -11.06
N ARG A 3 2.19 -7.69 -10.41
CA ARG A 3 1.48 -8.40 -9.35
C ARG A 3 1.48 -7.57 -8.07
N CYS A 4 0.29 -7.22 -7.60
CA CYS A 4 0.07 -6.29 -6.51
C CYS A 4 -0.54 -6.98 -5.28
N LEU A 5 -0.22 -6.43 -4.11
CA LEU A 5 -0.88 -6.75 -2.84
C LEU A 5 -1.43 -5.46 -2.23
N LEU A 6 -2.64 -5.51 -1.68
CA LEU A 6 -3.26 -4.40 -0.95
C LEU A 6 -3.56 -4.78 0.50
N ILE A 7 -2.99 -4.03 1.45
CA ILE A 7 -3.37 -4.09 2.88
C ILE A 7 -4.30 -2.92 3.20
N ASN A 8 -5.53 -3.23 3.56
CA ASN A 8 -6.55 -2.28 3.95
C ASN A 8 -6.49 -2.00 5.47
N ARG A 9 -6.81 -0.77 5.87
CA ARG A 9 -6.93 -0.40 7.29
C ARG A 9 -8.06 -1.16 8.01
N TRP A 10 -9.10 -1.56 7.29
CA TRP A 10 -10.28 -2.30 7.81
C TRP A 10 -10.80 -3.34 6.82
N TRP A 11 -11.49 -4.38 7.32
CA TRP A 11 -12.03 -5.50 6.53
C TRP A 11 -13.18 -5.11 5.59
N GLN A 12 -13.99 -4.12 5.96
CA GLN A 12 -15.17 -3.69 5.20
C GLN A 12 -14.97 -2.36 4.46
N ALA A 13 -13.72 -1.97 4.20
CA ALA A 13 -13.45 -0.70 3.55
C ALA A 13 -13.81 -0.77 2.06
N ASP A 14 -14.81 0.00 1.65
CA ASP A 14 -14.97 0.39 0.25
C ASP A 14 -13.78 1.31 -0.11
N ASN A 15 -12.62 0.70 -0.36
CA ASN A 15 -11.38 1.44 -0.47
C ASN A 15 -11.25 2.03 -1.88
N PRO A 16 -11.24 3.38 -2.04
CA PRO A 16 -11.01 4.00 -3.34
C PRO A 16 -9.71 3.54 -4.00
N LEU A 17 -8.70 3.18 -3.20
CA LEU A 17 -7.44 2.62 -3.67
C LEU A 17 -7.63 1.30 -4.41
N GLU A 18 -8.43 0.38 -3.87
CA GLU A 18 -8.71 -0.91 -4.52
C GLU A 18 -9.36 -0.71 -5.88
N ARG A 19 -10.35 0.20 -5.95
CA ARG A 19 -11.03 0.54 -7.19
C ARG A 19 -10.09 1.15 -8.22
N TYR A 20 -9.14 1.99 -7.81
CA TYR A 20 -8.14 2.53 -8.72
C TYR A 20 -7.16 1.46 -9.20
N ILE A 21 -6.71 0.56 -8.33
CA ILE A 21 -5.85 -0.57 -8.71
C ILE A 21 -6.55 -1.44 -9.76
N LEU A 22 -7.80 -1.87 -9.50
CA LEU A 22 -8.56 -2.73 -10.40
C LEU A 22 -8.86 -2.09 -11.76
N ARG A 23 -8.95 -0.76 -11.82
CA ARG A 23 -9.16 -0.01 -13.08
C ARG A 23 -7.88 0.26 -13.85
N THR A 24 -6.72 -0.03 -13.27
CA THR A 24 -5.41 0.25 -13.88
C THR A 24 -4.90 -0.99 -14.58
N GLY A 25 -5.05 -1.04 -15.91
CA GLY A 25 -4.83 -2.25 -16.70
C GLY A 25 -3.41 -2.85 -16.68
N CYS A 26 -2.40 -2.13 -16.17
CA CYS A 26 -1.06 -2.68 -15.99
C CYS A 26 -0.84 -3.37 -14.64
N LEU A 27 -1.77 -3.26 -13.69
CA LEU A 27 -1.72 -3.86 -12.36
C LEU A 27 -2.58 -5.13 -12.30
N ASP A 28 -2.12 -6.13 -11.57
CA ASP A 28 -2.84 -7.35 -11.26
C ASP A 28 -2.98 -7.47 -9.74
N LEU A 29 -4.17 -7.21 -9.19
CA LEU A 29 -4.42 -7.27 -7.75
C LEU A 29 -4.56 -8.73 -7.32
N ALA A 30 -3.43 -9.36 -6.97
CA ALA A 30 -3.37 -10.78 -6.64
C ALA A 30 -3.86 -11.11 -5.22
N TRP A 31 -3.83 -10.15 -4.30
CA TRP A 31 -4.42 -10.29 -2.97
C TRP A 31 -4.81 -8.93 -2.37
N ALA A 32 -5.93 -8.90 -1.65
CA ALA A 32 -6.37 -7.75 -0.88
C ALA A 32 -7.01 -8.20 0.44
N GLY A 33 -6.76 -7.48 1.52
CA GLY A 33 -7.33 -7.80 2.83
C GLY A 33 -6.87 -6.82 3.91
N ALA A 34 -7.41 -6.94 5.11
CA ALA A 34 -6.98 -6.10 6.23
C ALA A 34 -5.70 -6.64 6.89
N TYR A 35 -5.16 -5.92 7.87
CA TYR A 35 -4.09 -6.42 8.74
C TYR A 35 -4.55 -7.72 9.45
N SER A 36 -3.94 -8.85 9.07
CA SER A 36 -4.22 -10.19 9.61
C SER A 36 -2.99 -11.10 9.50
N ASP A 37 -2.98 -12.22 10.19
CA ASP A 37 -1.89 -13.20 10.07
C ASP A 37 -1.71 -13.71 8.64
N GLU A 38 -2.81 -13.83 7.87
CA GLU A 38 -2.76 -14.15 6.44
C GLU A 38 -2.07 -13.05 5.64
N ALA A 39 -2.40 -11.77 5.90
CA ALA A 39 -1.79 -10.64 5.22
C ALA A 39 -0.27 -10.59 5.47
N LEU A 40 0.14 -10.82 6.72
CA LEU A 40 1.54 -10.87 7.10
C LEU A 40 2.27 -12.03 6.41
N HIS A 41 1.64 -13.21 6.40
CA HIS A 41 2.18 -14.38 5.70
C HIS A 41 2.40 -14.07 4.22
N LYS A 42 1.37 -13.53 3.54
CA LYS A 42 1.45 -13.13 2.13
C LYS A 42 2.58 -12.14 1.87
N LEU A 43 2.69 -11.10 2.70
CA LEU A 43 3.72 -10.07 2.56
C LEU A 43 5.15 -10.61 2.74
N GLN A 44 5.33 -11.69 3.51
CA GLN A 44 6.62 -12.31 3.80
C GLN A 44 7.01 -13.44 2.83
N THR A 45 6.05 -14.20 2.30
CA THR A 45 6.32 -15.41 1.51
C THR A 45 6.15 -15.22 0.01
N ASP A 46 5.21 -14.38 -0.40
CA ASP A 46 4.88 -14.21 -1.81
C ASP A 46 5.68 -13.03 -2.38
N VAL A 47 6.00 -13.10 -3.67
CA VAL A 47 6.67 -12.01 -4.37
C VAL A 47 5.62 -11.10 -5.00
N TYR A 48 5.69 -9.81 -4.68
CA TYR A 48 4.87 -8.76 -5.28
C TYR A 48 5.76 -7.70 -5.91
N ASP A 49 5.33 -7.23 -7.06
CA ASP A 49 6.00 -6.16 -7.81
C ASP A 49 5.76 -4.79 -7.14
N LEU A 50 4.58 -4.63 -6.54
CA LEU A 50 4.13 -3.39 -5.91
C LEU A 50 3.18 -3.70 -4.75
N VAL A 51 3.47 -3.14 -3.57
CA VAL A 51 2.61 -3.26 -2.40
C VAL A 51 1.92 -1.93 -2.11
N PHE A 52 0.62 -2.00 -1.84
CA PHE A 52 -0.20 -0.89 -1.39
C PHE A 52 -0.57 -1.11 0.08
N VAL A 53 -0.43 -0.07 0.90
CA VAL A 53 -0.84 -0.11 2.30
C VAL A 53 -1.69 1.10 2.66
N SER A 54 -2.86 0.84 3.23
CA SER A 54 -3.70 1.85 3.85
C SER A 54 -3.38 1.88 5.35
N LEU A 55 -2.74 2.97 5.78
CA LEU A 55 -2.32 3.15 7.18
C LEU A 55 -3.54 3.57 8.01
N PRO A 56 -3.78 2.92 9.16
CA PRO A 56 -4.85 3.31 10.06
C PRO A 56 -4.55 4.66 10.72
N ALA A 57 -5.49 5.15 11.52
CA ALA A 57 -5.26 6.33 12.34
C ALA A 57 -4.11 6.08 13.35
N PRO A 58 -3.34 7.10 13.74
CA PRO A 58 -2.12 6.95 14.53
C PRO A 58 -2.34 6.34 15.93
N GLU A 59 -3.56 6.37 16.45
CA GLU A 59 -3.93 5.66 17.68
C GLU A 59 -3.91 4.13 17.54
N TYR A 60 -3.96 3.60 16.32
CA TYR A 60 -3.84 2.17 16.05
C TYR A 60 -2.37 1.81 15.78
N VAL A 61 -1.84 0.96 16.64
CA VAL A 61 -0.48 0.45 16.52
C VAL A 61 -0.45 -0.63 15.44
N ILE A 62 0.35 -0.41 14.39
CA ILE A 62 0.70 -1.47 13.44
C ILE A 62 1.75 -2.38 14.10
N PRO A 63 1.55 -3.71 14.14
CA PRO A 63 2.54 -4.60 14.73
C PRO A 63 3.91 -4.52 14.03
N GLU A 64 5.01 -4.56 14.79
CA GLU A 64 6.37 -4.48 14.24
C GLU A 64 6.67 -5.50 13.12
N PRO A 65 6.19 -6.76 13.16
CA PRO A 65 6.37 -7.70 12.05
C PRO A 65 5.82 -7.19 10.71
N PHE A 66 4.69 -6.46 10.72
CA PHE A 66 4.16 -5.81 9.51
C PHE A 66 5.06 -4.68 9.07
N LEU A 67 5.51 -3.81 9.99
CA LEU A 67 6.40 -2.70 9.64
C LEU A 67 7.70 -3.21 9.02
N LEU A 68 8.30 -4.27 9.58
CA LEU A 68 9.48 -4.91 9.00
C LEU A 68 9.21 -5.45 7.59
N ALA A 69 8.11 -6.17 7.41
CA ALA A 69 7.75 -6.74 6.12
C ALA A 69 7.38 -5.66 5.07
N LEU A 70 6.79 -4.54 5.49
CA LEU A 70 6.49 -3.41 4.60
C LEU A 70 7.77 -2.66 4.19
N ARG A 71 8.69 -2.42 5.13
CA ARG A 71 10.00 -1.79 4.86
C ARG A 71 10.87 -2.61 3.91
N SER A 72 10.69 -3.94 3.87
CA SER A 72 11.44 -4.82 2.97
C SER A 72 10.86 -4.91 1.56
N GLN A 73 9.68 -4.33 1.30
CA GLN A 73 9.08 -4.40 -0.04
C GLN A 73 9.89 -3.56 -1.04
N PRO A 74 10.10 -4.06 -2.27
CA PRO A 74 10.88 -3.34 -3.28
C PRO A 74 10.18 -2.05 -3.73
N ALA A 75 8.85 -2.03 -3.71
CA ALA A 75 8.05 -0.86 -4.00
C ALA A 75 6.82 -0.82 -3.10
N LEU A 76 6.63 0.31 -2.41
CA LEU A 76 5.54 0.55 -1.47
C LEU A 76 4.84 1.86 -1.80
N ILE A 77 3.52 1.83 -1.95
CA ILE A 77 2.67 3.04 -1.98
C ILE A 77 1.80 3.02 -0.73
N ALA A 78 1.88 4.09 0.06
CA ALA A 78 1.11 4.23 1.29
C ALA A 78 -0.03 5.22 1.10
N THR A 79 -1.16 4.99 1.78
CA THR A 79 -2.27 5.95 1.86
C THR A 79 -2.75 6.10 3.29
N ALA A 80 -3.23 7.28 3.66
CA ALA A 80 -3.74 7.55 5.01
C ALA A 80 -4.69 8.76 5.02
N LEU A 81 -5.59 8.85 5.99
CA LEU A 81 -6.38 10.06 6.25
C LEU A 81 -5.57 11.18 6.95
N TYR A 82 -4.30 10.92 7.24
CA TYR A 82 -3.41 11.79 7.99
C TYR A 82 -2.13 12.05 7.19
N PRO A 83 -1.45 13.18 7.42
CA PRO A 83 -0.19 13.49 6.74
C PRO A 83 0.89 12.44 6.95
N GLU A 84 1.79 12.28 5.97
CA GLU A 84 2.92 11.34 6.04
C GLU A 84 3.77 11.52 7.30
N SER A 85 3.97 12.77 7.74
CA SER A 85 4.79 13.11 8.91
C SER A 85 4.31 12.48 10.21
N VAL A 86 3.02 12.12 10.31
CA VAL A 86 2.46 11.42 11.46
C VAL A 86 3.02 10.00 11.58
N PHE A 87 3.46 9.41 10.46
CA PHE A 87 3.94 8.04 10.36
C PHE A 87 5.47 7.94 10.24
N ASP A 88 6.21 9.04 10.43
CA ASP A 88 7.68 9.06 10.31
C ASP A 88 8.37 8.01 11.20
N SER A 89 7.80 7.75 12.39
CA SER A 89 8.28 6.72 13.32
C SER A 89 8.19 5.29 12.78
N TYR A 90 7.39 5.05 11.74
CA TYR A 90 7.28 3.75 11.09
C TYR A 90 8.39 3.50 10.07
N TYR A 91 9.11 4.53 9.63
CA TYR A 91 10.24 4.42 8.70
C TYR A 91 9.94 3.67 7.38
N LEU A 92 8.70 3.73 6.89
CA LEU A 92 8.23 2.96 5.73
C LEU A 92 8.82 3.41 4.38
N ARG A 93 9.28 4.66 4.27
CA ARG A 93 9.88 5.27 3.06
C ARG A 93 9.18 4.85 1.75
N PRO A 94 7.85 5.09 1.63
CA PRO A 94 7.12 4.68 0.45
C PRO A 94 7.60 5.46 -0.78
N LEU A 95 7.44 4.85 -1.95
CA LEU A 95 7.63 5.49 -3.25
C LEU A 95 6.71 6.70 -3.41
N SER A 96 5.49 6.59 -2.88
CA SER A 96 4.51 7.67 -2.82
C SER A 96 3.62 7.49 -1.61
N PHE A 97 3.32 8.61 -0.96
CA PHE A 97 2.32 8.71 0.09
C PHE A 97 1.14 9.51 -0.46
N LEU A 98 -0.06 8.92 -0.43
CA LEU A 98 -1.29 9.57 -0.88
C LEU A 98 -2.17 9.87 0.33
N GLU A 99 -2.28 11.16 0.68
CA GLU A 99 -3.23 11.63 1.69
C GLU A 99 -4.67 11.50 1.15
N GLU A 100 -5.53 10.84 1.91
CA GLU A 100 -6.93 10.63 1.59
C GLU A 100 -7.79 11.83 2.03
N PRO A 101 -8.76 12.28 1.21
CA PRO A 101 -9.07 11.77 -0.13
C PRO A 101 -8.06 12.22 -1.18
N PHE A 102 -7.71 11.33 -2.10
CA PHE A 102 -6.86 11.63 -3.27
C PHE A 102 -7.60 11.39 -4.58
N SER A 103 -7.18 12.11 -5.62
CA SER A 103 -7.74 12.04 -6.97
C SER A 103 -7.15 10.88 -7.79
N PRO A 104 -7.83 10.46 -8.88
CA PRO A 104 -7.27 9.52 -9.83
C PRO A 104 -5.91 9.97 -10.40
N GLY A 105 -5.73 11.27 -10.65
CA GLY A 105 -4.47 11.82 -11.17
C GLY A 105 -3.30 11.68 -10.18
N GLN A 106 -3.55 11.81 -8.87
CA GLN A 106 -2.53 11.56 -7.85
C GLN A 106 -2.14 10.07 -7.79
N PHE A 107 -3.12 9.17 -7.92
CA PHE A 107 -2.86 7.74 -8.03
C PHE A 107 -2.03 7.41 -9.29
N GLU A 108 -2.40 7.94 -10.45
CA GLU A 108 -1.66 7.74 -11.70
C GLU A 108 -0.21 8.25 -11.60
N GLN A 109 0.03 9.37 -10.92
CA GLN A 109 1.38 9.86 -10.65
C GLN A 109 2.20 8.88 -9.80
N ALA A 110 1.59 8.26 -8.79
CA ALA A 110 2.24 7.25 -7.96
C ALA A 110 2.61 6.00 -8.79
N ILE A 111 1.70 5.53 -9.66
CA ILE A 111 1.98 4.42 -10.57
C ILE A 111 3.07 4.80 -11.57
N ASN A 112 3.05 6.00 -12.13
CA ASN A 112 4.08 6.45 -13.07
C ASN A 112 5.47 6.50 -12.43
N LYS A 113 5.58 6.94 -11.16
CA LYS A 113 6.85 6.87 -10.43
C LYS A 113 7.38 5.45 -10.33
N TYR A 114 6.49 4.48 -10.09
CA TYR A 114 6.86 3.07 -10.02
C TYR A 114 7.38 2.57 -11.37
N LEU A 115 6.64 2.86 -12.44
CA LEU A 115 7.00 2.49 -13.81
C LEU A 115 8.34 3.10 -14.28
N LEU A 116 8.76 4.22 -13.70
CA LEU A 116 10.06 4.83 -13.98
C LEU A 116 11.22 4.17 -13.24
N GLN A 117 10.98 3.50 -12.11
CA GLN A 117 12.03 2.80 -11.35
C GLN A 117 12.35 1.41 -11.91
N VAL A 118 11.37 0.76 -12.55
CA VAL A 118 11.50 -0.59 -13.10
C VAL A 118 11.92 -0.63 -14.58
N LYS A 119 12.06 0.54 -15.21
CA LYS A 119 12.63 0.69 -16.56
C LYS A 119 14.15 0.77 -16.51
#